data_AF-A0A075KAP1-F1
#
_entry.id   AF-A0A075KAP1-F1
#
_cell.length_a   1.000
_cell.length_b   1.000
_cell.length_c   1.000
_cell.angle_alpha   90.00
_cell.angle_beta   90.00
_cell.angle_gamma   90.00
#
_symmetry.space_group_name_H-M   'P 1'
#
loop_
_entity.id
_entity.type
_entity.pdbx_description
1 polymer ?
#
loop_
_entity_poly.entity_id
_entity_poly.type
_entity_poly.pdbx_seq_one_letter_code
_entity_poly.pdbx_strand_id
1 'polypeptide(L)'
;MSFPKRIDKDLNDISLKDNTLQGIAGDNFLKDLSTLVTSAVVDPTGISPAVTFASLLFNFRGSLLKEREIMLFEELNRNPNMLTADVIKKSDFLHKALITCQVVAMTNRKEKIIYLAKLLKSSTVEENNIGVDEYEEYLSIIADLSFRELQILAIIDKNYILYPEPSDPVDEVLTKNKAEWQSAFFPRVRNEIQESLGVRRQELDDILIRISRSGLYKQFDYVGGHNGNGTLTPLFYRIKELIQLNDFIL
;
A
#
# COMPACT_ATOMS: atom_id res chain seq x y z
N MET A 1 -6.89 -45.29 -30.43
CA MET A 1 -7.79 -44.25 -29.90
C MET A 1 -7.13 -42.90 -30.14
N SER A 2 -7.80 -42.06 -30.93
CA SER A 2 -7.27 -40.85 -31.54
C SER A 2 -7.51 -39.64 -30.63
N PHE A 3 -6.46 -38.86 -30.37
CA PHE A 3 -6.59 -37.55 -29.72
C PHE A 3 -7.09 -36.50 -30.74
N PRO A 4 -8.00 -35.60 -30.36
CA PRO A 4 -8.41 -34.53 -31.25
C PRO A 4 -7.34 -33.44 -31.32
N LYS A 5 -6.96 -33.10 -32.55
CA LYS A 5 -6.25 -31.87 -32.92
C LYS A 5 -7.11 -30.66 -32.56
N ARG A 6 -6.55 -29.69 -31.82
CA ARG A 6 -7.10 -28.33 -31.74
C ARG A 6 -6.28 -27.41 -32.64
N ILE A 7 -7.02 -26.64 -33.42
CA ILE A 7 -6.59 -25.68 -34.43
C ILE A 7 -6.19 -24.38 -33.73
N ASP A 8 -5.10 -23.78 -34.22
CA ASP A 8 -4.55 -22.47 -33.87
C ASP A 8 -5.58 -21.33 -34.01
N LYS A 9 -5.50 -20.32 -33.13
CA LYS A 9 -5.47 -18.89 -33.51
C LYS A 9 -5.35 -17.95 -32.31
N ASP A 10 -4.41 -17.01 -32.45
CA ASP A 10 -4.43 -15.65 -31.92
C ASP A 10 -4.39 -15.45 -30.40
N LEU A 11 -3.20 -15.60 -29.79
CA LEU A 11 -2.91 -15.14 -28.43
C LEU A 11 -1.54 -14.46 -28.25
N ASN A 12 -0.93 -13.94 -29.33
CA ASN A 12 0.40 -13.33 -29.27
C ASN A 12 0.46 -11.90 -29.82
N ASP A 13 -0.57 -11.08 -29.57
CA ASP A 13 -0.52 -9.67 -30.00
C ASP A 13 -1.13 -8.67 -29.00
N ILE A 14 -0.83 -8.85 -27.71
CA ILE A 14 -0.92 -7.75 -26.73
C ILE A 14 0.40 -7.69 -25.95
N SER A 15 1.49 -7.50 -26.68
CA SER A 15 2.65 -6.77 -26.15
C SER A 15 2.35 -5.28 -26.32
N LEU A 16 1.48 -4.74 -25.46
CA LEU A 16 1.25 -3.30 -25.37
C LEU A 16 2.38 -2.66 -24.56
N LYS A 17 3.52 -2.50 -25.25
CA LYS A 17 4.46 -1.38 -25.13
C LYS A 17 4.61 -0.79 -23.73
N ASP A 18 5.48 -1.41 -22.96
CA ASP A 18 6.07 -0.97 -21.68
C ASP A 18 6.79 0.40 -21.69
N ASN A 19 6.64 1.25 -22.71
CA ASN A 19 7.39 2.52 -22.81
C ASN A 19 6.55 3.76 -23.17
N THR A 20 5.22 3.66 -23.21
CA THR A 20 4.39 4.78 -23.72
C THR A 20 3.75 5.65 -22.64
N LEU A 21 3.66 5.20 -21.39
CA LEU A 21 2.91 5.91 -20.34
C LEU A 21 3.78 6.72 -19.36
N GLN A 22 5.08 6.42 -19.26
CA GLN A 22 5.99 7.22 -18.42
C GLN A 22 6.45 8.54 -19.09
N GLY A 23 6.32 8.68 -20.42
CA GLY A 23 6.82 9.85 -21.16
C GLY A 23 5.82 10.99 -21.39
N ILE A 24 4.51 10.71 -21.47
CA ILE A 24 3.56 11.71 -22.03
C ILE A 24 3.23 12.85 -21.06
N ALA A 25 3.22 12.58 -19.74
CA ALA A 25 2.86 13.59 -18.72
C ALA A 25 4.10 14.30 -18.12
N GLY A 26 5.22 13.59 -17.96
CA GLY A 26 6.44 14.13 -17.37
C GLY A 26 7.20 15.06 -18.29
N ASP A 27 7.36 14.69 -19.57
CA ASP A 27 8.20 15.44 -20.51
C ASP A 27 7.60 16.80 -20.88
N ASN A 28 6.27 16.87 -21.00
CA ASN A 28 5.58 18.13 -21.29
C ASN A 28 5.59 19.05 -20.07
N PHE A 29 5.33 18.52 -18.87
CA PHE A 29 5.38 19.32 -17.64
C PHE A 29 6.79 19.87 -17.33
N LEU A 30 7.84 19.06 -17.54
CA LEU A 30 9.22 19.51 -17.33
C LEU A 30 9.67 20.55 -18.37
N LYS A 31 9.29 20.39 -19.63
CA LYS A 31 9.52 21.41 -20.68
C LYS A 31 8.77 22.71 -20.39
N ASP A 32 7.53 22.61 -19.92
CA ASP A 32 6.73 23.78 -19.60
C ASP A 32 7.23 24.48 -18.32
N LEU A 33 7.70 23.72 -17.32
CA LEU A 33 8.39 24.26 -16.14
C LEU A 33 9.70 24.94 -16.50
N SER A 34 10.53 24.34 -17.36
CA SER A 34 11.76 25.00 -17.81
C SER A 34 11.43 26.29 -18.56
N THR A 35 10.36 26.30 -19.36
CA THR A 35 9.88 27.49 -20.06
C THR A 35 9.38 28.55 -19.10
N LEU A 36 8.69 28.18 -18.02
CA LEU A 36 8.26 29.09 -16.94
C LEU A 36 9.45 29.72 -16.20
N VAL A 37 10.45 28.92 -15.84
CA VAL A 37 11.67 29.39 -15.15
C VAL A 37 12.47 30.34 -16.06
N THR A 38 12.46 30.09 -17.37
CA THR A 38 13.19 30.90 -18.36
C THR A 38 12.42 32.18 -18.75
N SER A 39 11.07 32.15 -18.72
CA SER A 39 10.19 33.30 -19.06
C SER A 39 9.90 34.25 -17.90
N ALA A 40 10.23 33.86 -16.66
CA ALA A 40 10.15 34.74 -15.49
C ALA A 40 11.02 36.01 -15.61
N VAL A 41 11.89 36.11 -16.63
CA VAL A 41 12.71 37.29 -16.90
C VAL A 41 12.00 38.32 -17.79
N VAL A 42 11.20 37.94 -18.80
CA VAL A 42 10.28 38.82 -19.55
C VAL A 42 9.31 37.93 -20.35
N ASP A 43 8.01 37.96 -20.06
CA ASP A 43 6.99 37.31 -20.91
C ASP A 43 6.44 38.33 -21.95
N PRO A 44 6.68 38.14 -23.25
CA PRO A 44 6.16 39.02 -24.31
C PRO A 44 4.65 38.89 -24.54
N THR A 45 3.95 37.94 -23.90
CA THR A 45 2.51 37.71 -24.05
C THR A 45 1.64 38.45 -23.01
N GLY A 46 2.26 39.04 -21.98
CA GLY A 46 1.57 39.76 -20.91
C GLY A 46 0.85 38.87 -19.89
N ILE A 47 1.02 37.55 -19.96
CA ILE A 47 0.47 36.62 -18.97
C ILE A 47 1.39 36.59 -17.76
N SER A 48 0.81 36.74 -16.56
CA SER A 48 1.60 36.70 -15.33
C SER A 48 2.20 35.30 -15.10
N PRO A 49 3.47 35.17 -14.67
CA PRO A 49 4.07 33.88 -14.29
C PRO A 49 3.22 33.07 -13.29
N ALA A 50 2.44 33.74 -12.43
CA ALA A 50 1.52 33.08 -11.49
C ALA A 50 0.38 32.34 -12.21
N VAL A 51 -0.15 32.89 -13.31
CA VAL A 51 -1.22 32.29 -14.11
C VAL A 51 -0.70 31.07 -14.88
N THR A 52 0.51 31.17 -15.43
CA THR A 52 1.17 30.05 -16.10
C THR A 52 1.50 28.93 -15.11
N PHE A 53 2.02 29.25 -13.92
CA PHE A 53 2.25 28.27 -12.86
C PHE A 53 0.96 27.59 -12.38
N ALA A 54 -0.11 28.35 -12.17
CA ALA A 54 -1.42 27.80 -11.77
C ALA A 54 -1.97 26.83 -12.83
N SER A 55 -1.84 27.18 -14.12
CA SER A 55 -2.27 26.33 -15.23
C SER A 55 -1.46 25.03 -15.30
N LEU A 56 -0.15 25.10 -15.06
CA LEU A 56 0.72 23.93 -15.01
C LEU A 56 0.38 23.00 -13.84
N LEU A 57 0.17 23.56 -12.64
CA LEU A 57 -0.26 22.78 -11.49
C LEU A 57 -1.62 22.11 -11.72
N PHE A 58 -2.56 22.82 -12.35
CA PHE A 58 -3.87 22.26 -12.68
C PHE A 58 -3.77 21.06 -13.63
N ASN A 59 -3.01 21.22 -14.72
CA ASN A 59 -2.80 20.15 -15.71
C ASN A 59 -2.06 18.96 -15.11
N PHE A 60 -1.00 19.20 -14.32
CA PHE A 60 -0.23 18.15 -13.65
C PHE A 60 -1.08 17.40 -12.60
N ARG A 61 -1.90 18.11 -11.83
CA ARG A 61 -2.84 17.48 -10.90
C ARG A 61 -3.85 16.60 -11.64
N GLY A 62 -4.37 17.09 -12.77
CA GLY A 62 -5.30 16.35 -13.62
C GLY A 62 -4.68 15.06 -14.19
N SER A 63 -3.44 15.12 -14.66
CA SER A 63 -2.73 13.93 -15.17
C SER A 63 -2.43 12.91 -14.07
N LEU A 64 -1.97 13.37 -12.89
CA LEU A 64 -1.75 12.50 -11.74
C LEU A 64 -3.02 11.80 -11.26
N LEU A 65 -4.14 12.53 -11.19
CA LEU A 65 -5.43 11.94 -10.81
C LEU A 65 -5.81 10.82 -11.79
N LYS A 66 -5.74 11.11 -13.09
CA LYS A 66 -6.05 10.14 -14.14
C LYS A 66 -5.16 8.90 -14.07
N GLU A 67 -3.86 9.08 -13.83
CA GLU A 67 -2.92 7.96 -13.66
C GLU A 67 -3.32 7.06 -12.49
N ARG A 68 -3.73 7.65 -11.36
CA ARG A 68 -4.14 6.91 -10.15
C ARG A 68 -5.43 6.16 -10.34
N GLU A 69 -6.42 6.78 -11.00
CA GLU A 69 -7.67 6.13 -11.36
C GLU A 69 -7.43 4.95 -12.30
N ILE A 70 -6.57 5.12 -13.31
CA ILE A 70 -6.17 4.02 -14.20
C ILE A 70 -5.58 2.87 -13.40
N MET A 71 -4.62 3.13 -12.51
CA MET A 71 -4.01 2.08 -11.68
C MET A 71 -5.05 1.35 -10.80
N LEU A 72 -5.99 2.10 -10.20
CA LEU A 72 -7.09 1.50 -9.43
C LEU A 72 -7.93 0.57 -10.32
N PHE A 73 -8.41 1.05 -11.46
CA PHE A 73 -9.29 0.26 -12.32
C PHE A 73 -8.57 -0.91 -12.98
N GLU A 74 -7.29 -0.77 -13.34
CA GLU A 74 -6.46 -1.86 -13.85
C GLU A 74 -6.33 -2.98 -12.81
N GLU A 75 -6.03 -2.64 -11.56
CA GLU A 75 -5.93 -3.63 -10.48
C GLU A 75 -7.30 -4.28 -10.18
N LEU A 76 -8.39 -3.51 -10.20
CA LEU A 76 -9.75 -4.07 -10.07
C LEU A 76 -10.11 -5.03 -11.21
N ASN A 77 -9.60 -4.77 -12.43
CA ASN A 77 -9.81 -5.64 -13.58
C ASN A 77 -8.97 -6.93 -13.53
N ARG A 78 -7.96 -7.01 -12.67
CA ARG A 78 -7.21 -8.26 -12.48
C ARG A 78 -8.14 -9.26 -11.80
N ASN A 79 -8.35 -10.43 -12.40
CA ASN A 79 -9.33 -11.46 -11.97
C ASN A 79 -10.78 -10.93 -11.90
N PRO A 80 -11.44 -10.72 -13.06
CA PRO A 80 -12.73 -10.03 -13.17
C PRO A 80 -13.91 -10.77 -12.52
N ASN A 81 -13.75 -12.04 -12.18
CA ASN A 81 -14.81 -12.89 -11.63
C ASN A 81 -15.36 -12.39 -10.28
N MET A 82 -14.64 -11.51 -9.57
CA MET A 82 -15.05 -10.95 -8.27
C MET A 82 -15.94 -9.69 -8.39
N LEU A 83 -16.00 -9.04 -9.56
CA LEU A 83 -16.76 -7.81 -9.79
C LEU A 83 -17.88 -8.08 -10.80
N THR A 84 -18.89 -8.83 -10.38
CA THR A 84 -20.07 -9.11 -11.23
C THR A 84 -20.97 -7.87 -11.36
N ALA A 85 -21.79 -7.83 -12.42
CA ALA A 85 -22.73 -6.74 -12.66
C ALA A 85 -23.72 -6.51 -11.51
N ASP A 86 -24.01 -7.55 -10.73
CA ASP A 86 -24.92 -7.46 -9.58
C ASP A 86 -24.21 -6.87 -8.37
N VAL A 87 -22.96 -7.26 -8.12
CA VAL A 87 -22.14 -6.72 -7.03
C VAL A 87 -21.95 -5.22 -7.19
N ILE A 88 -21.59 -4.75 -8.40
CA ILE A 88 -21.29 -3.34 -8.64
C ILE A 88 -22.50 -2.41 -8.48
N LYS A 89 -23.72 -2.94 -8.54
CA LYS A 89 -24.98 -2.19 -8.37
C LYS A 89 -25.43 -2.12 -6.91
N LYS A 90 -24.81 -2.88 -6.00
CA LYS A 90 -25.15 -2.84 -4.57
C LYS A 90 -24.76 -1.47 -4.00
N SER A 91 -25.65 -0.89 -3.20
CA SER A 91 -25.43 0.42 -2.54
C SER A 91 -24.14 0.43 -1.73
N ASP A 92 -23.89 -0.62 -0.96
CA ASP A 92 -22.69 -0.72 -0.10
C ASP A 92 -21.40 -0.74 -0.93
N PHE A 93 -21.40 -1.43 -2.08
CA PHE A 93 -20.25 -1.43 -2.97
C PHE A 93 -20.01 -0.04 -3.55
N LEU A 94 -21.06 0.64 -4.02
CA LEU A 94 -20.94 2.00 -4.56
C LEU A 94 -20.41 2.98 -3.51
N HIS A 95 -20.84 2.86 -2.25
CA HIS A 95 -20.30 3.66 -1.15
C HIS A 95 -18.81 3.39 -0.98
N LYS A 96 -18.41 2.13 -0.78
CA LYS A 96 -17.01 1.72 -0.62
C LYS A 96 -16.14 2.16 -1.80
N ALA A 97 -16.63 2.02 -3.03
CA ALA A 97 -15.94 2.45 -4.23
C ALA A 97 -15.75 3.98 -4.26
N LEU A 98 -16.78 4.75 -3.90
CA LEU A 98 -16.71 6.22 -3.87
C LEU A 98 -15.64 6.72 -2.90
N ILE A 99 -15.63 6.24 -1.66
CA ILE A 99 -14.62 6.64 -0.66
C ILE A 99 -13.22 6.15 -1.04
N THR A 100 -13.11 5.00 -1.70
CA THR A 100 -11.83 4.49 -2.22
C THR A 100 -11.28 5.42 -3.29
N CYS A 101 -12.10 5.84 -4.24
CA CYS A 101 -11.70 6.80 -5.28
C CYS A 101 -11.20 8.12 -4.66
N GLN A 102 -11.85 8.61 -3.60
CA GLN A 102 -11.40 9.81 -2.88
C GLN A 102 -10.02 9.62 -2.25
N VAL A 103 -9.78 8.51 -1.57
CA VAL A 103 -8.48 8.20 -0.96
C VAL A 103 -7.40 7.98 -2.03
N VAL A 104 -7.72 7.30 -3.13
CA VAL A 104 -6.81 7.08 -4.27
C VAL A 104 -6.40 8.40 -4.91
N ALA A 105 -7.35 9.33 -5.10
CA ALA A 105 -7.07 10.66 -5.65
C ALA A 105 -6.01 11.42 -4.83
N MET A 106 -5.95 11.19 -3.52
CA MET A 106 -4.98 11.80 -2.59
C MET A 106 -3.70 10.98 -2.38
N THR A 107 -3.63 9.76 -2.90
CA THR A 107 -2.51 8.84 -2.65
C THR A 107 -1.44 8.97 -3.74
N ASN A 108 -0.21 9.32 -3.33
CA ASN A 108 0.92 9.46 -4.26
C ASN A 108 1.69 8.14 -4.51
N ARG A 109 1.60 7.17 -3.58
CA ARG A 109 2.35 5.91 -3.65
C ARG A 109 1.55 4.86 -4.42
N LYS A 110 2.13 4.35 -5.51
CA LYS A 110 1.46 3.42 -6.44
C LYS A 110 1.10 2.09 -5.76
N GLU A 111 2.01 1.60 -4.93
CA GLU A 111 1.85 0.37 -4.15
C GLU A 111 0.66 0.46 -3.20
N LYS A 112 0.45 1.64 -2.60
CA LYS A 112 -0.73 1.88 -1.76
C LYS A 112 -2.03 1.87 -2.58
N ILE A 113 -2.03 2.40 -3.80
CA ILE A 113 -3.21 2.35 -4.68
C ILE A 113 -3.59 0.91 -4.98
N ILE A 114 -2.59 0.03 -5.19
CA ILE A 114 -2.82 -1.41 -5.35
C ILE A 114 -3.45 -1.99 -4.08
N TYR A 115 -2.96 -1.66 -2.89
CA TYR A 115 -3.57 -2.14 -1.63
C TYR A 115 -5.02 -1.66 -1.44
N LEU A 116 -5.31 -0.40 -1.79
CA LEU A 116 -6.68 0.15 -1.75
C LEU A 116 -7.61 -0.57 -2.74
N ALA A 117 -7.13 -0.86 -3.95
CA ALA A 117 -7.87 -1.63 -4.95
C ALA A 117 -8.16 -3.06 -4.48
N LYS A 118 -7.15 -3.73 -3.89
CA LYS A 118 -7.31 -5.08 -3.33
C LYS A 118 -8.29 -5.08 -2.14
N LEU A 119 -8.24 -4.08 -1.27
CA LEU A 119 -9.21 -3.93 -0.17
C LEU A 119 -10.64 -3.80 -0.72
N LEU A 120 -10.86 -2.91 -1.69
CA LEU A 120 -12.17 -2.73 -2.33
C LEU A 120 -12.69 -4.03 -2.93
N LYS A 121 -11.81 -4.74 -3.63
CA LYS A 121 -12.15 -6.01 -4.27
C LYS A 121 -12.47 -7.11 -3.25
N SER A 122 -11.66 -7.26 -2.21
CA SER A 122 -11.89 -8.25 -1.15
C SER A 122 -13.17 -7.96 -0.38
N SER A 123 -13.63 -6.70 -0.33
CA SER A 123 -14.91 -6.34 0.28
C SER A 123 -16.15 -6.86 -0.45
N THR A 124 -16.00 -7.38 -1.68
CA THR A 124 -17.11 -7.99 -2.45
C THR A 124 -17.28 -9.49 -2.21
N VAL A 125 -16.28 -10.12 -1.59
CA VAL A 125 -16.27 -11.54 -1.26
C VAL A 125 -17.13 -11.75 -0.01
N GLU A 126 -18.15 -12.59 -0.12
CA GLU A 126 -19.16 -12.78 0.93
C GLU A 126 -18.56 -13.34 2.23
N GLU A 127 -17.57 -14.24 2.10
CA GLU A 127 -16.84 -14.84 3.21
C GLU A 127 -16.07 -13.81 4.05
N ASN A 128 -15.71 -12.67 3.45
CA ASN A 128 -15.06 -11.60 4.18
C ASN A 128 -16.04 -10.80 5.04
N ASN A 129 -17.33 -10.75 4.72
CA ASN A 129 -18.38 -10.08 5.52
C ASN A 129 -17.97 -8.69 6.08
N ILE A 130 -17.49 -7.79 5.21
CA ILE A 130 -17.02 -6.46 5.63
C ILE A 130 -18.15 -5.45 5.47
N GLY A 131 -18.55 -4.80 6.55
CA GLY A 131 -19.52 -3.70 6.54
C GLY A 131 -18.96 -2.42 5.88
N VAL A 132 -19.78 -1.37 5.71
CA VAL A 132 -19.29 -0.07 5.23
C VAL A 132 -18.39 0.60 6.29
N ASP A 133 -18.82 0.61 7.55
CA ASP A 133 -18.07 1.24 8.65
C ASP A 133 -16.69 0.59 8.87
N GLU A 134 -16.65 -0.75 8.92
CA GLU A 134 -15.42 -1.52 9.04
C GLU A 134 -14.49 -1.31 7.84
N TYR A 135 -15.07 -1.20 6.64
CA TYR A 135 -14.31 -0.88 5.43
C TYR A 135 -13.67 0.50 5.51
N GLU A 136 -14.42 1.52 5.95
CA GLU A 136 -13.90 2.87 6.16
C GLU A 136 -12.74 2.90 7.16
N GLU A 137 -12.86 2.15 8.25
CA GLU A 137 -11.78 2.01 9.24
C GLU A 137 -10.52 1.42 8.59
N TYR A 138 -10.63 0.29 7.88
CA TYR A 138 -9.48 -0.34 7.20
C TYR A 138 -8.88 0.56 6.12
N LEU A 139 -9.72 1.22 5.33
CA LEU A 139 -9.30 2.17 4.30
C LEU A 139 -8.51 3.31 4.94
N SER A 140 -8.98 3.85 6.06
CA SER A 140 -8.33 4.94 6.78
C SER A 140 -6.97 4.55 7.34
N ILE A 141 -6.84 3.34 7.89
CA ILE A 141 -5.57 2.81 8.41
C ILE A 141 -4.53 2.69 7.29
N ILE A 142 -4.91 2.07 6.15
CA ILE A 142 -4.00 1.94 5.01
C ILE A 142 -3.62 3.33 4.48
N ALA A 143 -4.58 4.27 4.41
CA ALA A 143 -4.36 5.62 3.94
C ALA A 143 -3.40 6.43 4.84
N ASP A 144 -3.51 6.31 6.17
CA ASP A 144 -2.70 7.07 7.12
C ASP A 144 -1.25 6.53 7.23
N LEU A 145 -1.06 5.21 7.15
CA LEU A 145 0.27 4.62 7.23
C LEU A 145 1.12 5.02 6.02
N SER A 146 2.35 5.45 6.29
CA SER A 146 3.35 5.64 5.25
C SER A 146 3.71 4.30 4.63
N PHE A 147 4.18 4.32 3.38
CA PHE A 147 4.64 3.08 2.74
C PHE A 147 5.78 2.40 3.50
N ARG A 148 6.66 3.20 4.13
CA ARG A 148 7.77 2.69 4.95
C ARG A 148 7.26 1.95 6.19
N GLU A 149 6.19 2.41 6.83
CA GLU A 149 5.59 1.72 7.98
C GLU A 149 4.93 0.40 7.57
N LEU A 150 4.27 0.37 6.41
CA LEU A 150 3.75 -0.88 5.84
C LEU A 150 4.88 -1.89 5.57
N GLN A 151 6.03 -1.41 5.06
CA GLN A 151 7.22 -2.25 4.88
C GLN A 151 7.80 -2.75 6.21
N ILE A 152 7.81 -1.92 7.26
CA ILE A 152 8.24 -2.34 8.60
C ILE A 152 7.35 -3.46 9.12
N LEU A 153 6.02 -3.29 9.03
CA LEU A 153 5.06 -4.33 9.44
C LEU A 153 5.27 -5.63 8.65
N ALA A 154 5.51 -5.54 7.34
CA ALA A 154 5.84 -6.68 6.49
C ALA A 154 7.13 -7.41 6.91
N ILE A 155 8.19 -6.68 7.27
CA ILE A 155 9.44 -7.28 7.76
C ILE A 155 9.23 -7.97 9.11
N ILE A 156 8.47 -7.34 10.01
CA ILE A 156 8.13 -7.92 11.31
C ILE A 156 7.37 -9.24 11.11
N ASP A 157 6.34 -9.23 10.26
CA ASP A 157 5.52 -10.40 9.94
C ASP A 157 6.34 -11.54 9.34
N LYS A 158 7.17 -11.23 8.32
CA LYS A 158 8.11 -12.19 7.73
C LYS A 158 9.00 -12.84 8.80
N ASN A 159 9.51 -12.06 9.75
CA ASN A 159 10.35 -12.60 10.82
C ASN A 159 9.55 -13.45 11.81
N TYR A 160 8.30 -13.11 12.12
CA TYR A 160 7.43 -13.98 12.93
C TYR A 160 7.16 -15.32 12.24
N ILE A 161 7.09 -15.37 10.91
CA ILE A 161 6.94 -16.63 10.17
C ILE A 161 8.23 -17.47 10.22
N LEU A 162 9.39 -16.83 10.05
CA LEU A 162 10.69 -17.53 10.02
C LEU A 162 11.18 -17.94 11.41
N TYR A 163 10.82 -17.17 12.44
CA TYR A 163 11.24 -17.36 13.82
C TYR A 163 10.02 -17.24 14.75
N PRO A 164 9.10 -18.21 14.69
CA PRO A 164 7.84 -18.14 15.44
C PRO A 164 8.09 -18.00 16.93
N GLU A 165 7.23 -17.21 17.58
CA GLU A 165 7.24 -17.06 19.03
C GLU A 165 6.99 -18.43 19.68
N PRO A 166 7.75 -18.80 20.73
CA PRO A 166 7.47 -20.01 21.48
C PRO A 166 6.04 -19.96 22.01
N SER A 167 5.30 -21.07 21.90
CA SER A 167 3.94 -21.19 22.45
C SER A 167 3.93 -20.81 23.93
N ASP A 168 2.89 -20.08 24.37
CA ASP A 168 2.74 -19.75 25.78
C ASP A 168 2.78 -21.03 26.64
N PRO A 169 3.63 -21.09 27.68
CA PRO A 169 3.80 -22.32 28.44
C PRO A 169 3.07 -22.30 29.79
N VAL A 170 2.69 -23.50 30.22
CA VAL A 170 2.02 -23.81 31.50
C VAL A 170 2.97 -23.73 32.70
N ASP A 171 4.29 -23.53 32.50
CA ASP A 171 5.35 -23.64 33.53
C ASP A 171 6.47 -22.58 33.46
N GLU A 172 7.09 -22.27 34.62
CA GLU A 172 8.17 -21.29 34.83
C GLU A 172 9.44 -21.51 33.98
N VAL A 173 9.80 -22.77 33.67
CA VAL A 173 11.04 -23.11 32.94
C VAL A 173 11.03 -22.55 31.51
N LEU A 174 9.85 -22.44 30.89
CA LEU A 174 9.69 -21.98 29.52
C LEU A 174 9.51 -20.45 29.41
N THR A 175 9.28 -19.75 30.53
CA THR A 175 9.31 -18.27 30.58
C THR A 175 10.72 -17.75 30.24
N LYS A 176 11.77 -18.49 30.64
CA LYS A 176 13.15 -18.22 30.20
C LYS A 176 13.31 -18.31 28.68
N ASN A 177 12.68 -19.31 28.03
CA ASN A 177 12.72 -19.45 26.57
C ASN A 177 12.10 -18.25 25.85
N LYS A 178 11.02 -17.67 26.38
CA LYS A 178 10.38 -16.48 25.78
C LYS A 178 11.26 -15.24 25.88
N ALA A 179 11.87 -14.99 27.04
CA ALA A 179 12.78 -13.87 27.23
C ALA A 179 14.06 -13.99 26.37
N GLU A 180 14.62 -15.20 26.27
CA GLU A 180 15.76 -15.50 25.40
C GLU A 180 15.40 -15.31 23.93
N TRP A 181 14.23 -15.83 23.50
CA TRP A 181 13.71 -15.61 22.16
C TRP A 181 13.56 -14.12 21.85
N GLN A 182 12.92 -13.33 22.74
CA GLN A 182 12.75 -11.88 22.55
C GLN A 182 14.10 -11.16 22.41
N SER A 183 15.08 -11.54 23.24
CA SER A 183 16.44 -10.98 23.22
C SER A 183 17.19 -11.28 21.92
N ALA A 184 16.87 -12.38 21.24
CA ALA A 184 17.44 -12.72 19.93
C ALA A 184 16.62 -12.16 18.76
N PHE A 185 15.29 -12.13 18.88
CA PHE A 185 14.35 -11.77 17.83
C PHE A 185 14.37 -10.27 17.52
N PHE A 186 14.19 -9.41 18.53
CA PHE A 186 14.05 -7.97 18.29
C PHE A 186 15.31 -7.32 17.70
N PRO A 187 16.54 -7.62 18.16
CA PRO A 187 17.73 -7.08 17.52
C PRO A 187 17.84 -7.47 16.04
N ARG A 188 17.48 -8.70 15.69
CA ARG A 188 17.48 -9.16 14.29
C ARG A 188 16.50 -8.36 13.44
N VAL A 189 15.24 -8.27 13.88
CA VAL A 189 14.19 -7.52 13.15
C VAL A 189 14.58 -6.06 12.99
N ARG A 190 15.09 -5.45 14.06
CA ARG A 190 15.53 -4.04 14.03
C ARG A 190 16.70 -3.84 13.07
N ASN A 191 17.67 -4.76 13.04
CA ASN A 191 18.78 -4.69 12.08
C ASN A 191 18.28 -4.84 10.64
N GLU A 192 17.38 -5.80 10.35
CA GLU A 192 16.82 -5.97 9.00
C GLU A 192 16.05 -4.72 8.55
N ILE A 193 15.27 -4.09 9.44
CA ILE A 193 14.58 -2.81 9.14
C ILE A 193 15.59 -1.69 8.84
N GLN A 194 16.66 -1.58 9.62
CA GLN A 194 17.68 -0.55 9.43
C GLN A 194 18.43 -0.74 8.11
N GLU A 195 18.83 -1.96 7.79
CA GLU A 195 19.57 -2.30 6.58
C GLU A 195 18.71 -2.16 5.32
N SER A 196 17.46 -2.63 5.36
CA SER A 196 16.57 -2.64 4.19
C SER A 196 15.91 -1.29 3.89
N LEU A 197 15.57 -0.51 4.93
CA LEU A 197 14.80 0.73 4.79
C LEU A 197 15.60 2.00 5.10
N GLY A 198 16.87 1.86 5.54
CA GLY A 198 17.72 3.00 5.89
C GLY A 198 17.21 3.81 7.08
N VAL A 199 16.39 3.20 7.95
CA VAL A 199 15.84 3.85 9.14
C VAL A 199 16.93 3.99 10.19
N ARG A 200 17.08 5.16 10.81
CA ARG A 200 18.05 5.34 11.88
C ARG A 200 17.56 4.64 13.15
N ARG A 201 18.51 4.10 13.94
CA ARG A 201 18.20 3.40 15.18
C ARG A 201 17.34 4.23 16.14
N GLN A 202 17.60 5.54 16.22
CA GLN A 202 16.88 6.46 17.10
C GLN A 202 15.45 6.74 16.62
N GLU A 203 15.20 6.66 15.31
CA GLU A 203 13.89 6.96 14.69
C GLU A 203 12.95 5.75 14.73
N LEU A 204 13.51 4.53 14.79
CA LEU A 204 12.71 3.31 14.70
C LEU A 204 11.70 3.18 15.85
N ASP A 205 12.07 3.57 17.06
CA ASP A 205 11.16 3.49 18.22
C ASP A 205 9.96 4.42 18.03
N ASP A 206 10.19 5.65 17.56
CA ASP A 206 9.14 6.63 17.28
C ASP A 206 8.22 6.15 16.14
N ILE A 207 8.78 5.52 15.11
CA ILE A 207 8.00 4.93 14.02
C ILE A 207 7.14 3.78 14.55
N LEU A 208 7.68 2.88 15.38
CA LEU A 208 6.92 1.79 15.99
C LEU A 208 5.83 2.31 16.94
N ILE A 209 6.05 3.43 17.64
CA ILE A 209 5.04 4.13 18.45
C ILE A 209 3.96 4.73 17.56
N ARG A 210 4.30 5.30 16.40
CA ARG A 210 3.29 5.79 15.46
C ARG A 210 2.47 4.64 14.89
N ILE A 211 3.10 3.54 14.48
CA ILE A 211 2.41 2.35 13.97
C ILE A 211 1.46 1.79 15.04
N SER A 212 1.84 1.78 16.33
CA SER A 212 0.96 1.23 17.36
C SER A 212 -0.37 1.99 17.50
N ARG A 213 -0.38 3.29 17.21
CA ARG A 213 -1.61 4.12 17.20
C ARG A 213 -2.60 3.73 16.10
N SER A 214 -2.14 3.06 15.04
CA SER A 214 -3.02 2.50 14.00
C SER A 214 -3.71 1.20 14.43
N GLY A 215 -3.34 0.64 15.59
CA GLY A 215 -3.85 -0.64 16.06
C GLY A 215 -3.24 -1.86 15.36
N LEU A 216 -2.32 -1.70 14.40
CA LEU A 216 -1.65 -2.80 13.69
C LEU A 216 -0.48 -3.42 14.46
N TYR A 217 -0.01 -2.72 15.49
CA TYR A 217 1.11 -3.13 16.32
C TYR A 217 0.82 -2.85 17.79
N LYS A 218 1.08 -3.82 18.65
CA LYS A 218 0.93 -3.69 20.10
C LYS A 218 2.30 -3.71 20.76
N GLN A 219 2.68 -2.58 21.34
CA GLN A 219 3.92 -2.50 22.10
C GLN A 219 3.81 -3.29 23.41
N PHE A 220 4.94 -3.84 23.84
CA PHE A 220 5.05 -4.48 25.13
C PHE A 220 5.29 -3.42 26.21
N ASP A 221 4.52 -3.49 27.29
CA ASP A 221 4.70 -2.65 28.48
C ASP A 221 5.87 -3.19 29.31
N TYR A 222 7.11 -2.88 28.93
CA TYR A 222 8.27 -3.27 29.73
C TYR A 222 8.83 -2.11 30.54
N VAL A 223 8.90 -2.31 31.86
CA VAL A 223 9.72 -1.50 32.75
C VAL A 223 11.19 -1.95 32.56
N GLY A 224 11.93 -1.30 31.66
CA GLY A 224 13.41 -1.39 31.64
C GLY A 224 14.11 -1.91 30.40
N GLY A 225 13.50 -1.99 29.20
CA GLY A 225 14.25 -2.41 28.01
C GLY A 225 13.58 -2.08 26.68
N HIS A 226 14.25 -1.23 25.89
CA HIS A 226 13.93 -0.81 24.51
C HIS A 226 12.45 -0.48 24.23
N ASN A 227 12.12 0.81 24.34
CA ASN A 227 10.85 1.37 23.91
C ASN A 227 10.53 0.90 22.48
N GLY A 228 9.30 0.46 22.23
CA GLY A 228 8.83 0.14 20.89
C GLY A 228 8.87 -1.32 20.45
N ASN A 229 9.44 -2.26 21.22
CA ASN A 229 9.23 -3.69 20.95
C ASN A 229 7.76 -4.10 21.19
N GLY A 230 7.32 -5.15 20.51
CA GLY A 230 5.89 -5.48 20.45
C GLY A 230 5.54 -6.58 19.42
N THR A 231 4.25 -6.82 19.27
CA THR A 231 3.69 -7.85 18.41
C THR A 231 2.67 -7.29 17.43
N LEU A 232 2.47 -8.01 16.32
CA LEU A 232 1.43 -7.69 15.35
C LEU A 232 0.06 -8.07 15.91
N THR A 233 -0.96 -7.29 15.56
CA THR A 233 -2.31 -7.50 16.11
C THR A 233 -3.18 -8.35 15.18
N PRO A 234 -4.29 -8.91 15.66
CA PRO A 234 -5.29 -9.55 14.79
C PRO A 234 -5.77 -8.63 13.65
N LEU A 235 -5.87 -7.33 13.93
CA LEU A 235 -6.23 -6.32 12.93
C LEU A 235 -5.21 -6.23 11.79
N PHE A 236 -3.90 -6.32 12.10
CA PHE A 236 -2.88 -6.42 11.07
C PHE A 236 -3.09 -7.63 10.17
N TYR A 237 -3.27 -8.82 10.75
CA TYR A 237 -3.47 -10.04 9.97
C TYR A 237 -4.74 -9.99 9.13
N ARG A 238 -5.81 -9.40 9.67
CA ARG A 238 -7.05 -9.18 8.95
C ARG A 238 -6.84 -8.28 7.73
N ILE A 239 -6.22 -7.12 7.89
CA ILE A 239 -5.93 -6.22 6.76
C ILE A 239 -5.00 -6.91 5.77
N LYS A 240 -3.94 -7.57 6.25
CA LYS A 240 -2.96 -8.31 5.44
C LYS A 240 -3.62 -9.34 4.51
N GLU A 241 -4.57 -10.10 5.04
CA GLU A 241 -5.38 -11.07 4.29
C GLU A 241 -6.19 -10.38 3.19
N LEU A 242 -6.91 -9.31 3.54
CA LEU A 242 -7.77 -8.57 2.63
C LEU A 242 -7.00 -7.90 1.48
N ILE A 243 -5.79 -7.40 1.74
CA ILE A 243 -4.94 -6.79 0.71
C ILE A 243 -3.93 -7.77 0.10
N GLN A 244 -4.01 -9.05 0.46
CA GLN A 244 -3.13 -10.12 -0.02
C GLN A 244 -1.65 -9.67 -0.03
N LEU A 245 -1.18 -9.18 1.11
CA LEU A 245 0.15 -8.56 1.23
C LEU A 245 1.30 -9.54 0.89
N ASN A 246 1.03 -10.84 0.82
CA ASN A 246 1.99 -11.89 0.49
C ASN A 246 2.58 -11.75 -0.93
N ASP A 247 1.93 -11.01 -1.84
CA ASP A 247 2.38 -10.87 -3.23
C ASP A 247 3.49 -9.81 -3.42
N PHE A 248 3.86 -9.04 -2.38
CA PHE A 248 4.66 -7.81 -2.54
C PHE A 248 5.84 -7.64 -1.57
N ILE A 249 6.11 -8.62 -0.70
CA ILE A 249 7.24 -8.52 0.24
C ILE A 249 8.50 -9.12 -0.41
N LEU A 250 9.29 -8.23 -1.01
CA LEU A 250 10.66 -8.38 -1.55
C LEU A 250 10.85 -9.42 -2.68
#